data_AF-A0A7J9EFY9-F1
#
_entry.id   AF-A0A7J9EFY9-F1
#
_cell.length_a   1.000
_cell.length_b   1.000
_cell.length_c   1.000
_cell.angle_alpha   90.00
_cell.angle_beta   90.00
_cell.angle_gamma   90.00
#
_symmetry.space_group_name_H-M   'P 1'
#
loop_
_entity.id
_entity.type
_entity.pdbx_description
1 polymer ?
#
loop_
_entity_poly.entity_id
_entity_poly.type
_entity_poly.pdbx_seq_one_letter_code
_entity_poly.pdbx_strand_id
1 'polypeptide(L)' 'MPLGMTMHNIETTLGRGGQLARATGAVAKLIAKEGKSAALKLPSREVRLISKNCSATVEQVGNVGVNQKSSGRAGSKY' A
#
# COMPACT_ATOMS: atom_id res chain seq x y z
N MET A 1 -8.05 -13.02 -0.74
CA MET A 1 -7.91 -11.60 -0.36
C MET A 1 -9.27 -10.94 -0.49
N PRO A 2 -9.83 -10.42 0.61
CA PRO A 2 -11.07 -9.65 0.59
C PRO A 2 -10.86 -8.28 -0.08
N LEU A 3 -11.91 -7.74 -0.69
CA LEU A 3 -11.90 -6.38 -1.22
C LEU A 3 -11.82 -5.37 -0.06
N GLY A 4 -11.19 -4.22 -0.29
CA GLY A 4 -11.03 -3.15 0.69
C GLY A 4 -9.77 -3.23 1.57
N MET A 5 -8.94 -4.25 1.37
CA MET A 5 -7.66 -4.41 2.06
C MET A 5 -6.63 -3.36 1.62
N THR A 6 -5.83 -2.87 2.56
CA THR A 6 -4.70 -1.98 2.32
C THR A 6 -3.40 -2.77 2.15
N MET A 7 -2.61 -2.41 1.15
CA MET A 7 -1.37 -3.09 0.80
C MET A 7 -0.30 -2.07 0.46
N HIS A 8 0.95 -2.43 0.72
CA HIS A 8 2.13 -1.66 0.35
C HIS A 8 3.14 -2.57 -0.38
N ASN A 9 4.23 -2.00 -0.90
CA ASN A 9 5.27 -2.73 -1.63
C ASN A 9 4.70 -3.62 -2.76
N ILE A 10 3.89 -3.02 -3.62
CA ILE A 10 3.14 -3.72 -4.66
C ILE A 10 4.00 -3.86 -5.92
N GLU A 11 4.04 -5.06 -6.44
CA GLU A 11 4.73 -5.40 -7.68
C GLU A 11 3.87 -5.04 -8.91
N THR A 12 4.44 -4.26 -9.83
CA THR A 12 3.77 -3.87 -11.09
C THR A 12 3.92 -4.94 -12.17
N THR A 13 5.05 -5.64 -12.17
CA THR A 13 5.42 -6.66 -13.15
C THR A 13 5.99 -7.84 -12.40
N LEU A 14 5.48 -9.03 -12.67
CA LEU A 14 5.94 -10.28 -12.08
C LEU A 14 7.47 -10.42 -12.16
N GLY A 15 8.11 -10.65 -11.01
CA GLY A 15 9.55 -10.84 -10.88
C GLY A 15 10.38 -9.55 -10.79
N ARG A 16 9.77 -8.35 -10.84
CA ARG A 16 10.49 -7.08 -10.67
C ARG A 16 10.48 -6.55 -9.23
N GLY A 17 9.76 -7.22 -8.33
CA GLY A 17 9.63 -6.81 -6.94
C GLY A 17 8.69 -5.61 -6.75
N GLY A 18 8.47 -5.23 -5.49
CA GLY A 18 7.55 -4.16 -5.12
C GLY A 18 8.08 -2.78 -5.52
N GLN A 19 7.39 -2.15 -6.48
CA GLN A 19 7.76 -0.83 -7.01
C GLN A 19 6.79 0.27 -6.55
N LEU A 20 5.54 -0.10 -6.30
CA LEU A 20 4.49 0.83 -5.90
C LEU A 20 4.31 0.81 -4.39
N ALA A 21 3.88 1.93 -3.82
CA ALA A 21 3.59 2.03 -2.39
C ALA A 21 4.78 1.60 -1.50
N ARG A 22 6.01 2.03 -1.85
CA ARG A 22 7.25 1.68 -1.11
C ARG A 22 7.53 2.64 0.06
N ALA A 23 7.00 3.86 0.01
CA ALA A 23 7.22 4.87 1.04
C ALA A 23 6.37 4.61 2.29
N THR A 24 6.88 5.01 3.45
CA THR A 24 6.13 4.96 4.72
C THR A 24 4.85 5.79 4.60
N GLY A 25 3.70 5.17 4.83
CA GLY A 25 2.37 5.80 4.71
C GLY A 25 1.78 5.78 3.29
N ALA A 26 2.53 5.34 2.27
CA ALA A 26 1.99 5.10 0.95
C ALA A 26 1.32 3.72 0.92
N VAL A 27 -0.01 3.70 1.03
CA VAL A 27 -0.81 2.48 0.96
C VAL A 27 -1.73 2.51 -0.26
N ALA A 28 -1.89 1.37 -0.92
CA ALA A 28 -2.89 1.18 -1.94
C ALA A 28 -4.04 0.30 -1.43
N LYS A 29 -5.24 0.51 -1.95
CA LYS A 29 -6.43 -0.23 -1.53
C LYS A 29 -6.95 -1.12 -2.65
N LEU A 30 -7.29 -2.37 -2.34
CA LEU A 30 -7.93 -3.27 -3.29
C LEU A 30 -9.40 -2.85 -3.50
N ILE A 31 -9.71 -2.36 -4.70
CA ILE A 31 -11.06 -1.89 -5.06
C ILE A 31 -11.85 -3.01 -5.72
N ALA A 32 -11.23 -3.69 -6.70
CA ALA A 32 -11.86 -4.77 -7.43
C ALA A 32 -10.86 -5.89 -7.71
N LYS A 33 -11.37 -7.10 -7.87
CA LYS A 33 -10.59 -8.27 -8.20
C LYS A 33 -11.36 -9.08 -9.23
N GLU A 34 -10.92 -9.08 -10.48
CA GLU A 34 -11.64 -9.71 -11.60
C GLU A 34 -10.72 -10.68 -12.34
N GLY A 35 -11.16 -11.93 -12.54
CA GLY A 35 -10.47 -12.90 -13.40
C GLY A 35 -8.99 -13.12 -13.05
N LYS A 36 -8.07 -12.59 -13.86
CA LYS A 36 -6.60 -12.66 -13.65
C LYS A 36 -5.97 -11.36 -13.16
N SER A 37 -6.76 -10.30 -13.00
CA SER A 37 -6.31 -8.96 -12.63
C SER A 37 -6.97 -8.47 -11.35
N ALA A 38 -6.37 -7.47 -10.73
CA ALA A 38 -6.85 -6.78 -9.55
C ALA A 38 -6.72 -5.27 -9.77
N ALA A 39 -7.79 -4.54 -9.51
CA ALA A 39 -7.79 -3.09 -9.54
C ALA A 39 -7.41 -2.55 -8.16
N LEU A 40 -6.26 -1.90 -8.08
CA LEU A 40 -5.71 -1.30 -6.88
C LEU A 40 -5.80 0.22 -7.03
N LYS A 41 -6.32 0.90 -6.00
CA LYS A 41 -6.28 2.35 -5.90
C LYS A 41 -4.99 2.76 -5.21
N LEU A 42 -4.12 3.45 -5.95
CA LEU A 42 -2.85 3.95 -5.48
C LEU A 42 -3.03 5.16 -4.54
N PRO A 43 -2.01 5.47 -3.71
CA PRO A 43 -2.03 6.66 -2.85
C PRO A 43 -2.12 7.97 -3.66
N SER A 44 -1.70 7.97 -4.93
CA SER A 44 -1.91 9.08 -5.88
C SER A 44 -3.37 9.28 -6.31
N ARG A 45 -4.30 8.45 -5.81
CA ARG A 45 -5.71 8.35 -6.21
C ARG A 45 -5.95 7.72 -7.60
N GLU A 46 -4.88 7.41 -8.33
CA GLU A 46 -4.97 6.66 -9.59
C GLU A 46 -5.42 5.22 -9.32
N VAL A 47 -6.23 4.66 -10.21
CA VAL A 47 -6.61 3.25 -10.18
C VAL A 47 -5.78 2.52 -11.22
N ARG A 48 -5.08 1.47 -10.78
CA ARG A 48 -4.20 0.68 -11.63
C ARG A 48 -4.58 -0.79 -11.58
N LEU A 49 -4.60 -1.42 -12.74
CA LEU A 49 -4.82 -2.86 -12.90
C LEU A 49 -3.48 -3.59 -12.80
N ILE A 50 -3.40 -4.56 -11.89
CA ILE A 50 -2.22 -5.38 -11.66
C ILE A 50 -2.61 -6.86 -11.75
N SER A 51 -1.74 -7.69 -12.30
CA SER A 51 -1.98 -9.13 -12.40
C SER A 51 -2.00 -9.76 -11.01
N LYS A 52 -2.91 -10.71 -10.78
CA LYS A 52 -3.00 -11.48 -9.51
C LYS A 52 -1.74 -12.29 -9.21
N ASN A 53 -0.89 -12.51 -10.20
CA ASN A 53 0.38 -13.20 -10.02
C ASN A 53 1.44 -12.31 -9.35
N CYS A 54 1.25 -10.99 -9.33
CA CYS A 54 2.18 -10.05 -8.71
C CYS A 54 2.08 -10.14 -7.18
N SER A 55 3.22 -10.03 -6.51
CA SER A 55 3.29 -10.05 -5.06
C SER A 55 3.03 -8.66 -4.48
N ALA A 56 2.34 -8.61 -3.34
CA ALA A 56 2.11 -7.39 -2.58
C ALA A 56 2.11 -7.70 -1.09
N THR A 57 2.63 -6.78 -0.28
CA THR A 57 2.59 -6.92 1.18
C THR A 57 1.27 -6.38 1.69
N VAL A 58 0.51 -7.24 2.36
CA VAL A 58 -0.72 -6.85 3.04
C VAL A 58 -0.39 -6.24 4.39
N GLU A 59 -0.92 -5.06 4.66
CA GLU A 59 -0.96 -4.57 6.04
C GLU A 59 -2.22 -5.08 6.71
N GLN A 60 -2.05 -5.58 7.94
CA GLN A 60 -3.17 -5.98 8.76
C GLN A 60 -4.01 -4.73 9.09
N VAL A 61 -5.27 -4.71 8.64
CA VAL A 61 -6.26 -3.72 9.07
C VAL A 61 -6.70 -4.11 10.49
N GLY A 62 -5.80 -3.91 11.43
CA GLY A 62 -5.98 -4.22 12.84
C GLY A 62 -5.32 -3.12 13.65
N ASN A 63 -6.13 -2.18 14.13
CA ASN A 63 -5.79 -1.07 15.01
C ASN A 63 -5.15 0.16 14.34
N VAL A 64 -6.01 1.16 14.09
CA VAL A 64 -5.67 2.58 14.07
C VAL A 64 -5.11 2.95 15.45
N GLY A 65 -3.83 2.69 15.66
CA GLY A 65 -3.21 2.78 16.98
C GLY A 65 -1.70 2.95 16.92
N VAL A 66 -1.20 3.70 15.95
CA VAL A 66 0.17 4.25 15.99
C VAL A 66 0.18 5.72 15.59
N ASN A 67 -0.78 6.47 16.11
CA ASN A 67 -0.60 7.89 16.37
C ASN A 67 0.14 8.08 17.71
N GLN A 68 1.36 7.56 17.86
CA GLN A 68 2.25 7.92 18.96
C GLN A 68 3.72 7.85 18.54
N LYS A 69 4.12 8.76 17.67
CA LYS A 69 5.25 9.63 18.06
C LYS A 69 4.72 11.04 18.02
N SER A 70 4.13 11.46 19.14
CA SER A 70 4.27 12.85 19.56
C SER A 70 5.77 13.13 19.46
N SER A 71 6.14 13.92 18.46
CA SER A 71 7.41 14.62 18.41
C SER A 71 7.47 15.47 19.67
N GLY A 72 7.88 14.85 20.78
CA GLY A 72 8.34 15.52 21.97
C GLY A 72 9.48 16.40 21.51
N ARG A 73 9.23 17.71 21.57
CA ARG A 73 10.15 18.81 21.32
C ARG A 73 11.62 18.44 21.58
N ALA A 74 12.52 18.78 20.65
CA ALA A 74 13.65 19.67 20.91
C ALA A 74 14.60 19.79 19.70
N GLY A 75 15.00 21.03 19.38
CA GLY A 75 16.24 21.36 18.65
C GLY A 75 16.12 21.38 17.13
N SER A 76 15.49 22.41 16.53
CA SER A 76 16.15 23.65 16.09
C SER A 76 17.17 23.46 14.98
N LYS A 77 16.75 23.89 13.79
CA LYS A 77 17.52 24.48 12.70
C LYS A 77 18.91 24.98 13.14
N TYR A 78 19.98 24.39 12.62
CA TYR A 78 21.13 25.05 11.99
C TYR A 78 21.95 24.01 11.20
#